data_AF-A0A3G6TAH8-F1
#
_entry.id   AF-A0A3G6TAH8-F1
#
_cell.length_a   1.000
_cell.length_b   1.000
_cell.length_c   1.000
_cell.angle_alpha   90.00
_cell.angle_beta   90.00
_cell.angle_gamma   90.00
#
_symmetry.space_group_name_H-M   'P 1'
#
loop_
_entity.id
_entity.type
_entity.pdbx_description
1 polymer ?
#
loop_
_entity_poly.entity_id
_entity_poly.type
_entity_poly.pdbx_seq_one_letter_code
_entity_poly.pdbx_strand_id
1 'polypeptide(L)'
;MKKTFSDEDLIKNLSLYYLNRHLKKKPIEKYHRTIDESPLHDREKYRKKSEILLLNSFMHHFPDVKFENLTCESPDFIAKLNDKKIGIELTEVINHLEMKKVESTLNKMFRQAEILLEQEDTTKYRGVYFLEFHPNIRFDNLEEQEENIINIYKSIKKNKGIGCVKRVRKSFHRRNVFITHEYSMNLFDELCSEKILDLIEKKNEKFPYYDTSVDECWLVIVSDMNSIASRYTFIQDKDHLKEVKSPFHKIFHLENLCGNITSIK
;
A
#
# COMPACT_ATOMS: atom_id res chain seq x y z
N MET A 1 -13.21 20.71 -13.12
CA MET A 1 -12.34 20.63 -11.92
C MET A 1 -11.36 19.48 -12.12
N LYS A 2 -10.04 19.75 -12.10
CA LYS A 2 -9.04 18.67 -12.05
C LYS A 2 -9.27 17.93 -10.73
N LYS A 3 -9.89 16.75 -10.77
CA LYS A 3 -9.83 15.84 -9.63
C LYS A 3 -8.36 15.52 -9.42
N THR A 4 -7.82 15.96 -8.30
CA THR A 4 -6.48 15.62 -7.85
C THR A 4 -6.44 14.09 -7.74
N PHE A 5 -5.53 13.43 -8.45
CA PHE A 5 -5.40 11.98 -8.51
C PHE A 5 -5.33 11.31 -7.11
N SER A 6 -5.04 12.08 -6.05
CA SER A 6 -4.91 11.62 -4.67
C SER A 6 -6.17 10.95 -4.10
N ASP A 7 -7.36 11.57 -4.15
CA ASP A 7 -8.50 11.02 -3.39
C ASP A 7 -9.02 9.70 -3.96
N GLU A 8 -8.94 9.53 -5.28
CA GLU A 8 -9.36 8.30 -5.95
C GLU A 8 -8.42 7.15 -5.63
N ASP A 9 -7.11 7.39 -5.54
CA ASP A 9 -6.12 6.40 -5.11
C ASP A 9 -6.36 5.96 -3.66
N LEU A 10 -6.68 6.89 -2.75
CA LEU A 10 -7.01 6.54 -1.36
C LEU A 10 -8.29 5.71 -1.28
N ILE A 11 -9.34 6.06 -2.04
CA ILE A 11 -10.60 5.29 -2.08
C ILE A 11 -10.37 3.91 -2.68
N LYS A 12 -9.52 3.80 -3.70
CA LYS A 12 -9.12 2.53 -4.30
C LYS A 12 -8.38 1.67 -3.27
N ASN A 13 -7.39 2.22 -2.58
CA ASN A 13 -6.66 1.51 -1.53
C ASN A 13 -7.57 1.09 -0.38
N LEU A 14 -8.52 1.94 0.04
CA LEU A 14 -9.54 1.59 1.03
C LEU A 14 -10.47 0.48 0.53
N SER A 15 -10.79 0.46 -0.76
CA SER A 15 -11.59 -0.61 -1.37
C SER A 15 -10.83 -1.94 -1.38
N LEU A 16 -9.54 -1.92 -1.73
CA LEU A 16 -8.66 -3.09 -1.66
C LEU A 16 -8.52 -3.58 -0.21
N TYR A 17 -8.33 -2.65 0.72
CA TYR A 17 -8.35 -2.91 2.15
C TYR A 17 -9.61 -3.66 2.53
N TYR A 18 -10.82 -3.23 2.13
CA TYR A 18 -12.07 -3.90 2.47
C TYR A 18 -12.27 -5.25 1.80
N LEU A 19 -11.74 -5.42 0.60
CA LEU A 19 -11.79 -6.69 -0.12
C LEU A 19 -10.81 -7.74 0.43
N ASN A 20 -9.75 -7.32 1.11
CA ASN A 20 -8.75 -8.23 1.67
C ASN A 20 -9.37 -9.17 2.73
N ARG A 21 -9.43 -10.47 2.48
CA ARG A 21 -10.05 -11.43 3.41
C ARG A 21 -9.09 -12.00 4.45
N HIS A 22 -7.79 -11.75 4.33
CA HIS A 22 -6.77 -12.29 5.21
C HIS A 22 -6.71 -11.57 6.56
N LEU A 23 -7.07 -10.28 6.59
CA LEU A 23 -6.95 -9.45 7.78
C LEU A 23 -8.31 -9.03 8.33
N LYS A 24 -8.43 -9.07 9.67
CA LYS A 24 -9.62 -8.55 10.39
C LYS A 24 -9.74 -7.05 10.16
N LYS A 25 -10.93 -6.62 9.72
CA LYS A 25 -11.22 -5.19 9.51
C LYS A 25 -11.13 -4.41 10.82
N LYS A 26 -10.52 -3.24 10.72
CA LYS A 26 -10.35 -2.22 11.74
C LYS A 26 -11.13 -0.98 11.29
N PRO A 27 -11.56 -0.13 12.23
CA PRO A 27 -12.37 1.05 11.91
C PRO A 27 -11.51 2.16 11.28
N ILE A 28 -10.93 1.92 10.10
CA ILE A 28 -10.06 2.86 9.39
C ILE A 28 -10.77 4.20 9.15
N GLU A 29 -12.07 4.19 8.85
CA GLU A 29 -12.84 5.43 8.65
C GLU A 29 -12.84 6.34 9.88
N LYS A 30 -12.77 5.76 11.09
CA LYS A 30 -12.68 6.55 12.32
C LYS A 30 -11.40 7.38 12.30
N TYR A 31 -10.26 6.74 11.97
CA TYR A 31 -8.97 7.43 11.91
C TYR A 31 -8.91 8.44 10.75
N HIS A 32 -9.45 8.08 9.58
CA HIS A 32 -9.55 9.01 8.45
C HIS A 32 -10.36 10.24 8.81
N ARG A 33 -11.50 10.08 9.48
CA ARG A 33 -12.32 11.21 9.95
C ARG A 33 -11.56 12.10 10.93
N THR A 34 -10.88 11.52 11.91
CA THR A 34 -10.07 12.29 12.87
C THR A 34 -8.96 13.08 12.17
N ILE A 35 -8.33 12.51 11.13
CA ILE A 35 -7.33 13.23 10.31
C ILE A 35 -7.99 14.35 9.50
N ASP A 36 -9.17 14.12 8.92
CA ASP A 36 -9.89 15.12 8.13
C ASP A 36 -10.33 16.34 8.97
N GLU A 37 -10.70 16.10 10.24
CA GLU A 37 -11.06 17.13 11.23
C GLU A 37 -9.87 17.94 11.76
N SER A 38 -8.64 17.49 11.49
CA SER A 38 -7.41 18.17 11.93
C SER A 38 -7.14 19.48 11.16
N PRO A 39 -6.31 20.39 11.71
CA PRO A 39 -5.90 21.61 11.01
C PRO A 39 -4.82 21.39 9.93
N LEU A 40 -4.42 20.13 9.67
CA LEU A 40 -3.42 19.82 8.66
C LEU A 40 -3.85 20.27 7.25
N HIS A 41 -2.88 20.60 6.41
CA HIS A 41 -3.13 20.84 4.99
C HIS A 41 -3.60 19.55 4.28
N ASP A 42 -4.42 19.66 3.24
CA ASP A 42 -5.04 18.51 2.55
C ASP A 42 -4.03 17.46 2.08
N ARG A 43 -2.87 17.90 1.60
CA ARG A 43 -1.75 17.03 1.22
C ARG A 43 -1.25 16.18 2.39
N GLU A 44 -1.15 16.77 3.57
CA GLU A 44 -0.69 16.10 4.79
C GLU A 44 -1.77 15.15 5.33
N LYS A 45 -3.03 15.56 5.27
CA LYS A 45 -4.17 14.68 5.57
C LYS A 45 -4.17 13.44 4.69
N TYR A 46 -3.98 13.63 3.38
CA TYR A 46 -3.88 12.52 2.43
C TYR A 46 -2.74 11.56 2.79
N ARG A 47 -1.54 12.10 3.09
CA ARG A 47 -0.38 11.31 3.50
C ARG A 47 -0.69 10.48 4.75
N LYS A 48 -1.17 11.12 5.82
CA LYS A 48 -1.51 10.43 7.08
C LYS A 48 -2.61 9.37 6.91
N LYS A 49 -3.61 9.63 6.06
CA LYS A 49 -4.65 8.65 5.73
C LYS A 49 -4.11 7.43 4.97
N SER A 50 -3.09 7.63 4.14
CA SER A 50 -2.43 6.55 3.40
C SER A 50 -1.54 5.73 4.33
N GLU A 51 -0.75 6.40 5.17
CA GLU A 51 0.13 5.80 6.18
C GLU A 51 -0.65 4.93 7.19
N ILE A 52 -1.77 5.43 7.75
CA ILE A 52 -2.59 4.66 8.70
C ILE A 52 -3.25 3.44 8.05
N LEU A 53 -3.49 3.48 6.73
CA LEU A 53 -4.04 2.35 5.98
C LEU A 53 -3.00 1.22 5.84
N LEU A 54 -1.72 1.57 5.68
CA LEU A 54 -0.61 0.61 5.64
C LEU A 54 -0.42 -0.11 6.98
N LEU A 55 -0.78 0.54 8.08
CA LEU A 55 -0.77 -0.05 9.43
C LEU A 55 -1.90 -1.06 9.70
N ASN A 56 -2.64 -1.51 8.69
CA ASN A 56 -3.67 -2.54 8.88
C ASN A 56 -3.11 -3.83 9.49
N SER A 57 -2.01 -4.36 8.92
CA SER A 57 -1.35 -5.56 9.43
C SER A 57 -0.84 -5.35 10.86
N PHE A 58 -0.29 -4.16 11.13
CA PHE A 58 0.13 -3.77 12.49
C PHE A 58 -1.04 -3.86 13.50
N MET A 59 -2.16 -3.22 13.20
CA MET A 59 -3.35 -3.27 14.06
C MET A 59 -3.96 -4.66 14.17
N HIS A 60 -3.72 -5.55 13.20
CA HIS A 60 -4.12 -6.95 13.28
C HIS A 60 -3.33 -7.69 14.36
N HIS A 61 -2.00 -7.54 14.36
CA HIS A 61 -1.10 -8.15 15.36
C HIS A 61 -1.18 -7.50 16.74
N PHE A 62 -1.47 -6.19 16.79
CA PHE A 62 -1.58 -5.44 18.03
C PHE A 62 -3.00 -4.87 18.17
N PRO A 63 -4.02 -5.71 18.43
CA PRO A 63 -5.42 -5.30 18.42
C PRO A 63 -5.79 -4.30 19.52
N ASP A 64 -5.01 -4.25 20.60
CA ASP A 64 -5.23 -3.39 21.76
C ASP A 64 -4.57 -2.01 21.64
N VAL A 65 -3.81 -1.77 20.57
CA VAL A 65 -3.21 -0.45 20.31
C VAL A 65 -4.32 0.57 20.06
N LYS A 66 -4.21 1.73 20.73
CA LYS A 66 -5.11 2.86 20.56
C LYS A 66 -4.31 4.10 20.13
N PHE A 67 -4.51 4.56 18.89
CA PHE A 67 -3.89 5.80 18.41
C PHE A 67 -4.42 7.02 19.18
N GLU A 68 -3.50 7.82 19.72
CA GLU A 68 -3.78 9.05 20.48
C GLU A 68 -3.45 10.30 19.66
N ASN A 69 -2.40 10.25 18.85
CA ASN A 69 -2.03 11.33 17.92
C ASN A 69 -1.82 10.77 16.51
N LEU A 70 -2.64 11.26 15.56
CA LEU A 70 -2.60 10.86 14.15
C LEU A 70 -1.94 11.90 13.24
N THR A 71 -1.47 13.02 13.80
CA THR A 71 -1.06 14.20 13.05
C THR A 71 0.35 14.69 13.40
N CYS A 72 1.09 13.94 14.23
CA CYS A 72 2.48 14.25 14.55
C CYS A 72 3.42 13.95 13.37
N GLU A 73 4.60 14.57 13.38
CA GLU A 73 5.58 14.45 12.30
C GLU A 73 6.73 13.48 12.61
N SER A 74 7.14 13.35 13.88
CA SER A 74 8.28 12.53 14.27
C SER A 74 8.11 12.04 15.72
N PRO A 75 7.67 10.80 15.95
CA PRO A 75 7.35 9.76 14.97
C PRO A 75 6.05 10.02 14.19
N ASP A 76 5.78 9.24 13.14
CA ASP A 76 4.59 9.41 12.29
C ASP A 76 3.26 9.36 13.05
N PHE A 77 3.17 8.52 14.08
CA PHE A 77 1.99 8.38 14.93
C PHE A 77 2.37 8.17 16.40
N ILE A 78 1.46 8.51 17.31
CA ILE A 78 1.57 8.15 18.73
C ILE A 78 0.33 7.33 19.11
N ALA A 79 0.56 6.24 19.80
CA ALA A 79 -0.48 5.35 20.29
C ALA A 79 -0.20 4.91 21.74
N LYS A 80 -1.20 4.30 22.37
CA LYS A 80 -1.09 3.69 23.69
C LYS A 80 -1.27 2.18 23.60
N LEU A 81 -0.40 1.43 24.29
CA LEU A 81 -0.44 -0.02 24.42
C LEU A 81 0.07 -0.43 25.80
N ASN A 82 -0.72 -1.20 26.56
CA ASN A 82 -0.36 -1.68 27.91
C ASN A 82 0.18 -0.57 28.82
N ASP A 83 -0.53 0.55 28.87
CA ASP A 83 -0.18 1.76 29.60
C ASP A 83 1.09 2.51 29.18
N LYS A 84 1.78 2.05 28.13
CA LYS A 84 2.89 2.76 27.51
C LYS A 84 2.41 3.61 26.34
N LYS A 85 2.92 4.83 26.27
CA LYS A 85 2.84 5.72 25.10
C LYS A 85 3.93 5.30 24.12
N ILE A 86 3.51 4.75 22.98
CA ILE A 86 4.40 4.28 21.92
C ILE A 86 4.38 5.26 20.75
N GLY A 87 5.56 5.68 20.33
CA GLY A 87 5.80 6.29 19.03
C GLY A 87 5.85 5.22 17.94
N ILE A 88 5.17 5.43 16.83
CA ILE A 88 5.18 4.53 15.67
C ILE A 88 5.72 5.30 14.48
N GLU A 89 6.93 4.93 14.06
CA GLU A 89 7.55 5.41 12.83
C GLU A 89 7.28 4.44 11.70
N LEU A 90 6.75 4.93 10.58
CA LEU A 90 6.41 4.12 9.43
C LEU A 90 7.41 4.37 8.30
N THR A 91 7.78 3.30 7.61
CA THR A 91 8.46 3.41 6.32
C THR A 91 8.04 2.28 5.41
N GLU A 92 7.90 2.57 4.12
CA GLU A 92 7.71 1.53 3.13
C GLU A 92 9.07 1.01 2.66
N VAL A 93 9.15 -0.30 2.38
CA VAL A 93 10.27 -0.88 1.64
C VAL A 93 9.89 -1.02 0.18
N ILE A 94 10.70 -0.42 -0.69
CA ILE A 94 10.58 -0.57 -2.14
C ILE A 94 11.61 -1.61 -2.54
N ASN A 95 11.15 -2.75 -3.04
CA ASN A 95 12.02 -3.82 -3.48
C ASN A 95 12.59 -3.51 -4.87
N HIS A 96 11.73 -3.32 -5.85
CA HIS A 96 12.08 -3.17 -7.26
C HIS A 96 11.83 -1.73 -7.71
N LEU A 97 12.81 -0.84 -7.47
CA LEU A 97 12.66 0.58 -7.77
C LEU A 97 12.39 0.82 -9.27
N GLU A 98 12.99 0.01 -10.14
CA GLU A 98 12.79 0.01 -11.58
C GLU A 98 11.31 -0.28 -11.96
N MET A 99 10.59 -1.04 -11.14
CA MET A 99 9.17 -1.35 -11.36
C MET A 99 8.24 -0.19 -11.01
N LYS A 100 8.69 0.83 -10.27
CA LYS A 100 7.86 2.03 -9.97
C LYS A 100 7.45 2.76 -11.24
N LYS A 101 8.32 2.81 -12.27
CA LYS A 101 8.00 3.42 -13.56
C LYS A 101 6.91 2.62 -14.28
N VAL A 102 7.05 1.31 -14.33
CA VAL A 102 6.08 0.39 -14.92
C VAL A 102 4.73 0.50 -14.21
N GLU A 103 4.73 0.47 -12.89
CA GLU A 103 3.54 0.62 -12.04
C GLU A 103 2.84 1.97 -12.28
N SER A 104 3.60 3.07 -12.35
CA SER A 104 3.05 4.39 -12.66
C SER A 104 2.35 4.42 -14.02
N THR A 105 2.98 3.86 -15.05
CA THR A 105 2.41 3.79 -16.40
C THR A 105 1.16 2.91 -16.44
N LEU A 106 1.20 1.76 -15.76
CA LEU A 106 0.07 0.85 -15.68
C LEU A 106 -1.13 1.50 -14.97
N ASN A 107 -0.89 2.21 -13.86
CA ASN A 107 -1.94 2.95 -13.15
C ASN A 107 -2.57 4.06 -14.00
N LYS A 108 -1.79 4.72 -14.87
CA LYS A 108 -2.34 5.68 -15.85
C LYS A 108 -3.27 5.00 -16.86
N MET A 109 -2.85 3.87 -17.41
CA MET A 109 -3.69 3.09 -18.34
C MET A 109 -4.98 2.60 -17.66
N PHE A 110 -4.88 2.11 -16.42
CA PHE A 110 -6.03 1.75 -15.61
C PHE A 110 -6.99 2.92 -15.44
N ARG A 111 -6.48 4.09 -15.07
CA ARG A 111 -7.33 5.27 -14.89
C ARG A 111 -8.06 5.66 -16.17
N GLN A 112 -7.39 5.61 -17.31
CA GLN A 112 -8.02 5.90 -18.59
C GLN A 112 -9.11 4.88 -18.94
N ALA A 113 -8.86 3.58 -18.73
CA ALA A 113 -9.88 2.55 -18.94
C ALA A 113 -11.06 2.66 -17.96
N GLU A 114 -10.82 3.01 -16.69
CA GLU A 114 -11.85 3.31 -15.70
C GLU A 114 -12.75 4.45 -16.18
N ILE A 115 -12.16 5.56 -16.65
CA ILE A 115 -12.91 6.72 -17.17
C ILE A 115 -13.80 6.31 -18.35
N LEU A 116 -13.29 5.51 -19.30
CA LEU A 116 -14.09 5.02 -20.44
C LEU A 116 -15.28 4.17 -19.98
N LEU A 117 -15.11 3.33 -18.97
CA LEU A 117 -16.19 2.52 -18.39
C LEU A 117 -17.21 3.39 -17.63
N GLU A 118 -16.72 4.36 -16.85
CA GLU A 118 -17.55 5.29 -16.09
C GLU A 118 -18.43 6.15 -17.01
N GLN A 119 -17.85 6.65 -18.11
CA GLN A 119 -18.54 7.44 -19.14
C GLN A 119 -19.60 6.64 -19.90
N GLU A 120 -19.38 5.34 -20.12
CA GLU A 120 -20.37 4.49 -20.79
C GLU A 120 -21.55 4.16 -19.86
N ASP A 121 -21.28 3.57 -18.69
CA ASP A 121 -22.29 3.26 -17.69
C ASP A 121 -21.63 2.87 -16.36
N THR A 122 -21.41 3.86 -15.49
CA THR A 122 -20.85 3.65 -14.15
C THR A 122 -21.64 2.61 -13.35
N THR A 123 -22.97 2.57 -13.46
CA THR A 123 -23.82 1.69 -12.63
C THR A 123 -23.66 0.22 -13.01
N LYS A 124 -23.50 -0.05 -14.30
CA LYS A 124 -23.23 -1.37 -14.86
C LYS A 124 -21.82 -1.84 -14.54
N TYR A 125 -20.84 -0.95 -14.67
CA TYR A 125 -19.43 -1.32 -14.57
C TYR A 125 -18.83 -1.15 -13.17
N ARG A 126 -19.55 -0.62 -12.17
CA ARG A 126 -19.05 -0.53 -10.78
C ARG A 126 -18.49 -1.86 -10.26
N GLY A 127 -17.36 -1.79 -9.55
CA GLY A 127 -16.62 -2.96 -9.07
C GLY A 127 -15.12 -2.71 -8.99
N VAL A 128 -14.41 -3.63 -8.35
CA VAL A 128 -12.94 -3.72 -8.43
C VAL A 128 -12.57 -4.86 -9.36
N TYR A 129 -11.88 -4.54 -10.45
CA TYR A 129 -11.40 -5.47 -11.46
C TYR A 129 -9.95 -5.79 -11.22
N PHE A 130 -9.66 -7.07 -11.08
CA PHE A 130 -8.35 -7.65 -10.90
C PHE A 130 -7.93 -8.23 -12.26
N LEU A 131 -6.90 -7.64 -12.87
CA LEU A 131 -6.45 -7.98 -14.21
C LEU A 131 -5.10 -8.69 -14.15
N GLU A 132 -5.06 -9.91 -14.67
CA GLU A 132 -3.82 -10.65 -14.91
C GLU A 132 -3.39 -10.41 -16.36
N PHE A 133 -2.12 -10.09 -16.58
CA PHE A 133 -1.55 -9.83 -17.91
C PHE A 133 -0.67 -10.97 -18.39
N HIS A 134 -0.43 -11.03 -19.70
CA HIS A 134 0.57 -11.94 -20.25
C HIS A 134 2.00 -11.52 -19.81
N PRO A 135 2.92 -12.47 -19.52
CA PRO A 135 4.22 -12.15 -18.95
C PRO A 135 5.12 -11.22 -19.79
N ASN A 136 4.95 -11.22 -21.11
CA ASN A 136 5.84 -10.53 -22.05
C ASN A 136 5.35 -9.11 -22.42
N ILE A 137 4.33 -8.60 -21.75
CA ILE A 137 3.77 -7.28 -22.06
C ILE A 137 4.71 -6.19 -21.56
N ARG A 138 5.03 -5.24 -22.45
CA ARG A 138 5.83 -4.05 -22.13
C ARG A 138 4.92 -2.85 -21.94
N PHE A 139 4.60 -2.56 -20.68
CA PHE A 139 3.72 -1.43 -20.35
C PHE A 139 4.37 -0.06 -20.56
N ASP A 140 5.69 0.00 -20.70
CA ASP A 140 6.48 1.20 -20.89
C ASP A 140 6.55 1.69 -22.35
N ASN A 141 6.14 0.86 -23.33
CA ASN A 141 6.07 1.27 -24.73
C ASN A 141 4.87 2.19 -24.99
N LEU A 142 5.13 3.46 -25.32
CA LEU A 142 4.10 4.48 -25.57
C LEU A 142 3.20 4.14 -26.77
N GLU A 143 3.76 3.53 -27.83
CA GLU A 143 3.03 3.22 -29.06
C GLU A 143 1.92 2.17 -28.82
N GLU A 144 2.11 1.29 -27.84
CA GLU A 144 1.17 0.23 -27.49
C GLU A 144 0.17 0.65 -26.41
N GLN A 145 0.31 1.83 -25.78
CA GLN A 145 -0.53 2.22 -24.63
C GLN A 145 -2.00 2.34 -25.00
N GLU A 146 -2.33 2.99 -26.12
CA GLU A 146 -3.72 3.14 -26.56
C GLU A 146 -4.36 1.79 -26.83
N GLU A 147 -3.65 0.88 -27.49
CA GLU A 147 -4.12 -0.47 -27.74
C GLU A 147 -4.32 -1.24 -26.42
N ASN A 148 -3.38 -1.12 -25.48
CA ASN A 148 -3.47 -1.75 -24.16
C ASN A 148 -4.68 -1.25 -23.37
N ILE A 149 -4.97 0.06 -23.39
CA ILE A 149 -6.15 0.64 -22.74
C ILE A 149 -7.43 0.07 -23.36
N ILE A 150 -7.49 0.00 -24.71
CA ILE A 150 -8.64 -0.57 -25.42
C ILE A 150 -8.81 -2.06 -25.08
N ASN A 151 -7.71 -2.81 -24.99
CA ASN A 151 -7.72 -4.22 -24.61
C ASN A 151 -8.24 -4.42 -23.18
N ILE A 152 -7.79 -3.60 -22.23
CA ILE A 152 -8.28 -3.59 -20.84
C ILE A 152 -9.79 -3.30 -20.80
N TYR A 153 -10.22 -2.22 -21.44
CA TYR A 153 -11.62 -1.80 -21.51
C TYR A 153 -12.51 -2.90 -22.12
N LYS A 154 -12.11 -3.47 -23.27
CA LYS A 154 -12.83 -4.57 -23.92
C LYS A 154 -12.88 -5.82 -23.04
N SER A 155 -11.80 -6.12 -22.34
CA SER A 155 -11.70 -7.29 -21.46
C SER A 155 -12.71 -7.20 -20.31
N ILE A 156 -12.85 -6.02 -19.70
CA ILE A 156 -13.84 -5.77 -18.65
C ILE A 156 -15.26 -5.88 -19.20
N LYS A 157 -15.55 -5.26 -20.36
CA LYS A 157 -16.88 -5.32 -20.98
C LYS A 157 -17.35 -6.74 -21.31
N LYS A 158 -16.42 -7.58 -21.78
CA LYS A 158 -16.72 -8.98 -22.13
C LYS A 158 -16.48 -9.96 -20.97
N ASN A 159 -16.01 -9.47 -19.83
CA ASN A 159 -15.61 -10.26 -18.66
C ASN A 159 -14.70 -11.46 -19.04
N LYS A 160 -13.72 -11.23 -19.92
CA LYS A 160 -12.76 -12.23 -20.41
C LYS A 160 -11.47 -11.56 -20.86
N GLY A 161 -10.36 -12.30 -20.86
CA GLY A 161 -9.08 -11.80 -21.37
C GLY A 161 -9.12 -11.51 -22.87
N ILE A 162 -8.59 -10.36 -23.27
CA ILE A 162 -8.46 -9.90 -24.67
C ILE A 162 -7.11 -9.16 -24.81
N GLY A 163 -6.38 -9.48 -25.88
CA GLY A 163 -5.11 -8.82 -26.18
C GLY A 163 -4.08 -9.06 -25.07
N CYS A 164 -3.60 -7.99 -24.46
CA CYS A 164 -2.61 -8.06 -23.37
C CYS A 164 -3.16 -8.64 -22.04
N VAL A 165 -4.48 -8.68 -21.85
CA VAL A 165 -5.12 -9.19 -20.63
C VAL A 165 -5.34 -10.69 -20.74
N LYS A 166 -4.75 -11.44 -19.81
CA LYS A 166 -4.90 -12.89 -19.68
C LYS A 166 -6.19 -13.27 -18.95
N ARG A 167 -6.49 -12.61 -17.83
CA ARG A 167 -7.66 -12.93 -16.99
C ARG A 167 -8.27 -11.67 -16.36
N VAL A 168 -9.59 -11.70 -16.19
CA VAL A 168 -10.36 -10.68 -15.48
C VAL A 168 -11.10 -11.34 -14.32
N ARG A 169 -10.92 -10.81 -13.11
CA ARG A 169 -11.75 -11.15 -11.95
C ARG A 169 -12.41 -9.88 -11.41
N LYS A 170 -13.70 -9.95 -11.11
CA LYS A 170 -14.47 -8.82 -10.57
C LYS A 170 -14.82 -9.07 -9.11
N SER A 171 -14.66 -8.06 -8.26
CA SER A 171 -15.24 -8.00 -6.92
C SER A 171 -16.24 -6.86 -6.82
N PHE A 172 -17.25 -7.01 -5.96
CA PHE A 172 -18.29 -6.02 -5.78
C PHE A 172 -17.74 -4.73 -5.14
N HIS A 173 -18.12 -3.59 -5.71
CA HIS A 173 -17.92 -2.27 -5.12
C HIS A 173 -19.11 -1.37 -5.50
N ARG A 174 -19.57 -0.55 -4.56
CA ARG A 174 -20.90 0.09 -4.66
C ARG A 174 -20.94 1.31 -5.56
N ARG A 175 -19.82 2.03 -5.70
CA ARG A 175 -19.81 3.40 -6.24
C ARG A 175 -18.94 3.58 -7.47
N ASN A 176 -17.73 3.03 -7.46
CA ASN A 176 -16.72 3.35 -8.48
C ASN A 176 -16.33 2.12 -9.32
N VAL A 177 -15.67 2.39 -10.45
CA VAL A 177 -14.95 1.41 -11.26
C VAL A 177 -13.48 1.52 -10.89
N PHE A 178 -12.89 0.46 -10.34
CA PHE A 178 -11.47 0.42 -10.05
C PHE A 178 -10.82 -0.76 -10.74
N ILE A 179 -9.63 -0.55 -11.29
CA ILE A 179 -8.83 -1.57 -11.95
C ILE A 179 -7.52 -1.71 -11.19
N THR A 180 -7.16 -2.94 -10.84
CA THR A 180 -5.91 -3.28 -10.18
C THR A 180 -5.26 -4.47 -10.85
N HIS A 181 -3.94 -4.55 -10.74
CA HIS A 181 -3.17 -5.65 -11.30
C HIS A 181 -3.26 -6.89 -10.38
N GLU A 182 -3.74 -8.01 -10.93
CA GLU A 182 -3.69 -9.32 -10.31
C GLU A 182 -2.41 -10.04 -10.75
N TYR A 183 -1.54 -10.33 -9.79
CA TYR A 183 -0.25 -10.93 -10.07
C TYR A 183 -0.25 -12.37 -9.53
N SER A 184 0.25 -13.32 -10.31
CA SER A 184 0.66 -14.62 -9.79
C SER A 184 2.03 -14.44 -9.14
N MET A 185 2.13 -14.52 -7.81
CA MET A 185 3.44 -14.42 -7.14
C MET A 185 4.39 -15.47 -7.72
N ASN A 186 5.50 -15.01 -8.31
CA ASN A 186 6.57 -15.90 -8.74
C ASN A 186 7.36 -16.32 -7.50
N LEU A 187 7.66 -17.61 -7.36
CA LEU A 187 8.36 -18.19 -6.21
C LEU A 187 9.76 -17.60 -5.94
N PHE A 188 10.30 -16.81 -6.87
CA PHE A 188 11.67 -16.29 -6.85
C PHE A 188 11.78 -14.77 -6.66
N ASP A 189 10.68 -14.10 -6.31
CA ASP A 189 10.74 -12.68 -5.98
C ASP A 189 11.27 -12.50 -4.55
N GLU A 190 12.50 -12.02 -4.37
CA GLU A 190 13.16 -11.91 -3.07
C GLU A 190 13.34 -10.46 -2.61
N LEU A 191 13.24 -10.23 -1.31
CA LEU A 191 13.61 -8.95 -0.67
C LEU A 191 14.93 -9.14 0.07
N CYS A 192 16.01 -8.53 -0.43
CA CYS A 192 17.31 -8.57 0.23
C CYS A 192 17.26 -7.87 1.61
N SER A 193 17.78 -8.53 2.65
CA SER A 193 17.86 -7.98 4.00
C SER A 193 18.67 -6.68 4.07
N GLU A 194 19.68 -6.49 3.22
CA GLU A 194 20.46 -5.26 3.13
C GLU A 194 19.58 -4.03 2.87
N LYS A 195 18.55 -4.15 2.01
CA LYS A 195 17.61 -3.03 1.76
C LYS A 195 16.84 -2.63 3.01
N ILE A 196 16.51 -3.60 3.87
CA ILE A 196 15.86 -3.34 5.15
C ILE A 196 16.85 -2.69 6.12
N LEU A 197 18.09 -3.17 6.17
CA LEU A 197 19.15 -2.60 7.01
C LEU A 197 19.45 -1.14 6.64
N ASP A 198 19.62 -0.84 5.35
CA ASP A 198 19.82 0.53 4.85
C ASP A 198 18.69 1.49 5.26
N LEU A 199 17.44 1.00 5.27
CA LEU A 199 16.29 1.77 5.73
C LEU A 199 16.35 2.03 7.24
N ILE A 200 16.73 1.02 8.02
CA ILE A 200 16.90 1.17 9.47
C ILE A 200 18.01 2.17 9.78
N GLU A 201 19.16 2.10 9.10
CA GLU A 201 20.27 3.03 9.30
C GLU A 201 19.86 4.48 9.03
N LYS A 202 19.19 4.75 7.91
CA LYS A 202 18.65 6.08 7.58
C LYS A 202 17.64 6.59 8.62
N LYS A 203 16.87 5.71 9.24
CA LYS A 203 15.92 6.07 10.31
C LYS A 203 16.62 6.26 11.65
N ASN A 204 17.69 5.52 11.93
CA ASN A 204 18.52 5.70 13.12
C ASN A 204 19.13 7.11 13.16
N GLU A 205 19.58 7.63 12.02
CA GLU A 205 20.12 9.01 11.91
C GLU A 205 19.09 10.08 12.31
N LYS A 206 17.80 9.82 12.04
CA LYS A 206 16.70 10.76 12.34
C LYS A 206 16.15 10.62 13.75
N PHE A 207 16.38 9.47 14.39
CA PHE A 207 15.86 9.15 15.71
C PHE A 207 16.09 10.24 16.78
N PRO A 208 17.24 10.95 16.84
CA PRO A 208 17.46 12.00 17.83
C PRO A 208 16.46 13.16 17.78
N TYR A 209 15.75 13.34 16.66
CA TYR A 209 14.76 14.41 16.47
C TYR A 209 13.33 14.00 16.83
N TYR A 210 13.13 12.75 17.28
CA TYR A 210 11.79 12.23 17.52
C TYR A 210 11.30 12.64 18.90
N ASP A 211 9.98 12.73 19.07
CA ASP A 211 9.34 13.09 20.33
C ASP A 211 9.82 12.19 21.48
N THR A 212 10.55 12.77 22.42
CA THR A 212 11.13 12.07 23.58
C THR A 212 10.13 11.87 24.72
N SER A 213 8.89 12.36 24.58
CA SER A 213 7.82 12.15 25.56
C SER A 213 7.13 10.78 25.44
N VAL A 214 7.52 9.96 24.47
CA VAL A 214 7.04 8.57 24.32
C VAL A 214 7.89 7.62 25.17
N ASP A 215 7.28 6.59 25.74
CA ASP A 215 7.97 5.57 26.53
C ASP A 215 8.80 4.63 25.64
N GLU A 216 8.28 4.32 24.46
CA GLU A 216 8.96 3.52 23.44
C GLU A 216 8.74 4.12 22.06
N CYS A 217 9.69 3.94 21.16
CA CYS A 217 9.54 4.32 19.76
C CYS A 217 9.83 3.10 18.89
N TRP A 218 8.85 2.69 18.08
CA TRP A 218 8.85 1.49 17.27
C TRP A 218 8.99 1.87 15.79
N LEU A 219 9.88 1.19 15.08
CA LEU A 219 9.99 1.31 13.63
C LEU A 219 9.20 0.19 12.96
N VAL A 220 8.27 0.57 12.09
CA VAL A 220 7.42 -0.33 11.33
C VAL A 220 7.75 -0.17 9.85
N ILE A 221 8.37 -1.20 9.29
CA ILE A 221 8.75 -1.27 7.88
C ILE A 221 7.66 -2.06 7.15
N VAL A 222 7.01 -1.48 6.15
CA VAL A 222 5.89 -2.11 5.44
C VAL A 222 6.25 -2.42 4.00
N SER A 223 5.98 -3.65 3.56
CA SER A 223 5.86 -4.00 2.15
C SER A 223 4.40 -3.89 1.74
N ASP A 224 4.06 -2.88 0.92
CA ASP A 224 2.74 -2.81 0.30
C ASP A 224 2.63 -3.80 -0.85
N MET A 225 2.06 -4.97 -0.57
CA MET A 225 1.89 -6.04 -1.55
C MET A 225 0.83 -5.71 -2.62
N ASN A 226 0.10 -4.60 -2.50
CA ASN A 226 -0.69 -4.09 -3.62
C ASN A 226 0.20 -3.35 -4.63
N SER A 227 1.31 -2.76 -4.19
CA SER A 227 2.28 -2.11 -5.07
C SER A 227 3.17 -3.15 -5.74
N ILE A 228 3.37 -3.07 -7.06
CA ILE A 228 4.25 -4.01 -7.77
C ILE A 228 5.69 -3.88 -7.27
N ALA A 229 6.14 -2.64 -7.03
CA ALA A 229 7.51 -2.36 -6.66
C ALA A 229 7.89 -2.77 -5.22
N SER A 230 6.92 -3.00 -4.35
CA SER A 230 7.16 -3.35 -2.93
C SER A 230 6.98 -4.84 -2.64
N ARG A 231 6.61 -5.64 -3.65
CA ARG A 231 6.35 -7.08 -3.50
C ARG A 231 7.62 -7.89 -3.33
N TYR A 232 7.43 -9.02 -2.66
CA TYR A 232 8.43 -10.06 -2.44
C TYR A 232 7.70 -11.35 -1.99
N THR A 233 8.39 -12.49 -2.06
CA THR A 233 7.92 -13.80 -1.61
C THR A 233 8.61 -14.21 -0.31
N PHE A 234 9.92 -13.98 -0.20
CA PHE A 234 10.71 -14.24 1.00
C PHE A 234 11.79 -13.17 1.19
N ILE A 235 12.26 -13.01 2.43
CA ILE A 235 13.40 -12.15 2.75
C ILE A 235 14.68 -12.99 2.63
N GLN A 236 15.56 -12.60 1.72
CA GLN A 236 16.87 -13.21 1.54
C GLN A 236 17.82 -12.80 2.67
N ASP A 237 18.68 -13.71 3.11
CA ASP A 237 19.67 -13.49 4.17
C ASP A 237 19.08 -12.87 5.45
N LYS A 238 17.94 -13.41 5.86
CA LYS A 238 17.17 -12.94 7.02
C LYS A 238 18.00 -12.94 8.31
N ASP A 239 19.00 -13.81 8.44
CA ASP A 239 19.84 -13.90 9.63
C ASP A 239 20.63 -12.61 9.89
N HIS A 240 21.01 -11.85 8.85
CA HIS A 240 21.67 -10.54 9.01
C HIS A 240 20.81 -9.51 9.77
N LEU A 241 19.48 -9.64 9.70
CA LEU A 241 18.56 -8.76 10.40
C LEU A 241 18.68 -8.88 11.93
N LYS A 242 19.18 -10.01 12.45
CA LYS A 242 19.35 -10.24 13.89
C LYS A 242 20.49 -9.42 14.49
N GLU A 243 21.42 -8.96 13.66
CA GLU A 243 22.61 -8.21 14.11
C GLU A 243 22.36 -6.70 14.19
N VAL A 244 21.13 -6.25 13.89
CA VAL A 244 20.82 -4.83 13.78
C VAL A 244 21.03 -4.10 15.11
N LYS A 245 21.75 -2.99 15.04
CA LYS A 245 21.89 -2.04 16.15
C LYS A 245 21.08 -0.80 15.81
N SER A 246 20.16 -0.44 16.71
CA SER A 246 19.26 0.68 16.47
C SER A 246 18.76 1.26 17.80
N PRO A 247 18.55 2.58 17.89
CA PRO A 247 17.91 3.22 19.04
C PRO A 247 16.40 2.96 19.13
N PHE A 248 15.75 2.48 18.06
CA PHE A 248 14.34 2.08 18.13
C PHE A 248 14.16 0.93 19.13
N HIS A 249 13.10 0.99 19.93
CA HIS A 249 12.82 0.00 20.97
C HIS A 249 12.39 -1.32 20.36
N LYS A 250 11.61 -1.26 19.28
CA LYS A 250 11.22 -2.41 18.47
C LYS A 250 11.30 -2.11 16.99
N ILE A 251 11.62 -3.13 16.20
CA ILE A 251 11.60 -3.04 14.74
C ILE A 251 10.84 -4.21 14.15
N PHE A 252 9.83 -3.90 13.34
CA PHE A 252 9.03 -4.90 12.64
C PHE A 252 9.09 -4.70 11.13
N HIS A 253 9.19 -5.80 10.40
CA HIS A 253 8.82 -5.84 8.99
C HIS A 253 7.42 -6.45 8.84
N LEU A 254 6.54 -5.75 8.13
CA LEU A 254 5.15 -6.11 7.91
C LEU A 254 4.86 -6.26 6.43
N GLU A 255 4.17 -7.33 6.10
CA GLU A 255 3.57 -7.56 4.80
C GLU A 255 2.06 -7.28 4.93
N ASN A 256 1.51 -6.38 4.10
CA ASN A 256 0.20 -5.77 4.35
C ASN A 256 -1.01 -6.48 3.69
N LEU A 257 -0.79 -7.51 2.86
CA LEU A 257 -1.83 -8.27 2.18
C LEU A 257 -2.20 -9.54 2.96
N CYS A 258 -1.26 -10.43 3.25
CA CYS A 258 -1.51 -11.63 4.06
C CYS A 258 -1.38 -11.36 5.55
N GLY A 259 -0.70 -10.27 5.91
CA GLY A 259 -0.53 -9.85 7.30
C GLY A 259 0.64 -10.52 7.98
N ASN A 260 1.69 -10.92 7.27
CA ASN A 260 2.86 -11.50 7.93
C ASN A 260 3.64 -10.41 8.70
N ILE A 261 4.16 -10.79 9.87
CA ILE A 261 5.04 -9.95 10.69
C ILE A 261 6.37 -10.67 10.93
N THR A 262 7.46 -9.95 10.78
CA THR A 262 8.80 -10.37 11.21
C THR A 262 9.30 -9.38 12.26
N SER A 263 9.55 -9.87 13.48
CA SER A 263 10.32 -9.11 14.48
C SER A 263 11.79 -9.15 14.06
N ILE A 264 12.36 -7.97 13.85
CA ILE A 264 13.78 -7.77 13.54
C ILE A 264 14.54 -7.54 14.85
N LYS A 265 13.97 -6.65 15.68
CA LYS A 265 14.38 -6.36 17.05
C LYS A 265 13.10 -6.30 17.86
#